data_AF-A0A930MCX5-F1
#
_entry.id   AF-A0A930MCX5-F1
#
_cell.length_a   1.000
_cell.length_b   1.000
_cell.length_c   1.000
_cell.angle_alpha   90.00
_cell.angle_beta   90.00
_cell.angle_gamma   90.00
#
_symmetry.space_group_name_H-M   'P 1'
#
loop_
_entity.id
_entity.type
_entity.pdbx_description
1 polymer ?
#
loop_
_entity_poly.entity_id
_entity_poly.type
_entity_poly.pdbx_seq_one_letter_code
_entity_poly.pdbx_strand_id
1 'polypeptide(L)'
;MAKTKTRNKNEPQRRSMYEEAIICRTEGEDSRQAELSLSSEEPCRRWFGNEILSHDADAVDLSRLQEIGVVLFNHDRDRVIGRVLSVRL
;
A
#
# COMPACT_ATOMS: atom_id res chain seq x y z
N MET A 1 13.79 37.78 -12.93
CA MET A 1 14.20 37.54 -11.53
C MET A 1 13.22 36.55 -10.91
N ALA A 2 13.64 35.30 -10.67
CA ALA A 2 12.76 34.28 -10.10
C ALA A 2 12.60 34.51 -8.59
N LYS A 3 11.36 34.62 -8.11
CA LYS A 3 11.05 34.77 -6.69
C LYS A 3 11.29 33.42 -5.98
N THR A 4 12.28 33.37 -5.08
CA THR A 4 12.51 32.20 -4.23
C THR A 4 11.32 32.02 -3.29
N LYS A 5 10.61 30.88 -3.41
CA LYS A 5 9.52 30.50 -2.51
C LYS A 5 10.11 30.27 -1.11
N THR A 6 9.81 31.15 -0.16
CA THR A 6 10.16 30.98 1.26
C THR A 6 9.30 29.86 1.84
N ARG A 7 9.93 28.79 2.31
CA ARG A 7 9.25 27.62 2.87
C ARG A 7 8.53 28.00 4.17
N ASN A 8 7.21 27.78 4.22
CA ASN A 8 6.40 28.00 5.42
C ASN A 8 6.67 26.85 6.42
N LYS A 9 7.14 27.18 7.64
CA LYS A 9 7.48 26.17 8.66
C LYS A 9 6.25 25.52 9.31
N ASN A 10 5.07 26.11 9.11
CA ASN A 10 3.80 25.62 9.65
C ASN A 10 2.98 24.82 8.63
N GLU A 11 3.51 24.61 7.43
CA GLU A 11 2.87 23.75 6.44
C GLU A 11 3.01 22.29 6.89
N PRO A 12 1.90 21.52 7.00
CA PRO A 12 2.00 20.11 7.32
C PRO A 12 2.90 19.46 6.26
N GLN A 13 4.02 18.88 6.70
CA GLN A 13 4.90 18.14 5.81
C GLN A 13 4.12 16.97 5.24
N ARG A 14 3.62 17.12 4.01
CA ARG A 14 3.09 15.99 3.24
C ARG A 14 4.24 15.03 3.03
N ARG A 15 4.17 13.85 3.66
CA ARG A 15 5.08 12.73 3.39
C ARG A 15 4.72 12.14 2.03
N SER A 16 5.00 12.89 0.95
CA SER A 16 4.71 12.47 -0.43
C SER A 16 5.55 11.26 -0.88
N MET A 17 6.48 10.79 -0.05
CA MET A 17 7.36 9.65 -0.38
C MET A 17 6.61 8.31 -0.54
N TYR A 18 5.33 8.26 -0.13
CA TYR A 18 4.48 7.06 -0.22
C TYR A 18 3.10 7.34 -0.82
N GLU A 19 2.87 8.51 -1.44
CA GLU A 19 1.53 8.90 -1.94
C GLU A 19 0.97 7.93 -3.01
N GLU A 20 1.81 7.09 -3.61
CA GLU A 20 1.41 6.05 -4.60
C GLU A 20 1.86 4.62 -4.23
N ALA A 21 2.43 4.42 -3.03
CA ALA A 21 2.98 3.10 -2.66
C ALA A 21 1.90 2.03 -2.42
N ILE A 22 0.67 2.46 -2.10
CA ILE A 22 -0.47 1.57 -1.90
C ILE A 22 -1.65 2.16 -2.66
N ILE A 23 -2.07 1.48 -3.72
CA ILE A 23 -3.32 1.82 -4.42
C ILE A 23 -4.46 1.46 -3.49
N CYS A 24 -5.17 2.48 -3.03
CA CYS A 24 -6.32 2.36 -2.14
C CYS A 24 -7.57 2.89 -2.86
N ARG A 25 -8.57 2.03 -3.08
CA ARG A 25 -9.85 2.42 -3.68
C ARG A 25 -10.94 2.31 -2.62
N THR A 26 -11.72 3.37 -2.44
CA THR A 26 -12.85 3.40 -1.50
C THR A 26 -14.15 3.53 -2.28
N GLU A 27 -15.14 2.70 -1.96
CA GLU A 27 -16.48 2.83 -2.56
C GLU A 27 -17.37 3.68 -1.68
N GLY A 28 -17.59 4.94 -2.07
CA GLY A 28 -18.49 5.86 -1.37
C GLY A 28 -17.84 6.65 -0.22
N GLU A 29 -18.50 7.74 0.17
CA GLU A 29 -17.97 8.75 1.11
C GLU A 29 -17.97 8.27 2.57
N ASP A 30 -18.71 7.20 2.90
CA ASP A 30 -18.96 6.75 4.28
C ASP A 30 -18.68 5.25 4.51
N SER A 31 -18.03 4.58 3.55
CA SER A 31 -17.65 3.18 3.73
C SER A 31 -16.32 3.05 4.46
N ARG A 32 -16.29 2.26 5.53
CA ARG A 32 -15.04 1.85 6.22
C ARG A 32 -14.35 0.69 5.50
N GLN A 33 -14.52 0.61 4.19
CA GLN A 33 -14.00 -0.47 3.35
C GLN A 33 -13.11 0.14 2.27
N ALA A 34 -11.97 -0.49 2.06
CA ALA A 34 -11.04 -0.09 1.02
C ALA A 34 -10.46 -1.33 0.35
N GLU A 35 -10.32 -1.26 -0.96
CA GLU A 35 -9.53 -2.20 -1.74
C GLU A 35 -8.08 -1.73 -1.76
N LEU A 36 -7.16 -2.65 -1.48
CA LEU A 36 -5.72 -2.39 -1.40
C LEU A 36 -4.96 -3.30 -2.35
N SER A 37 -4.04 -2.74 -3.14
CA SER A 37 -3.07 -3.52 -3.91
C SER A 37 -1.84 -3.81 -3.05
N LEU A 38 -1.48 -5.10 -2.92
CA LEU A 38 -0.32 -5.53 -2.11
C LEU A 38 0.98 -5.63 -2.91
N SER A 39 0.88 -5.80 -4.22
CA SER A 39 2.04 -5.96 -5.10
C SER A 39 1.69 -5.58 -6.54
N SER A 40 2.71 -5.50 -7.39
CA SER A 40 2.66 -5.08 -8.78
C SER A 40 3.69 -5.87 -9.60
N GLU A 41 3.46 -6.02 -10.90
CA GLU A 41 4.41 -6.58 -11.88
C GLU A 41 5.45 -5.53 -12.36
N GLU A 42 5.46 -4.33 -11.76
CA GLU A 42 6.45 -3.30 -12.09
C GLU A 42 7.88 -3.83 -11.86
N PRO A 43 8.78 -3.76 -12.87
CA PRO A 43 10.10 -4.34 -12.76
C PRO A 43 10.94 -3.72 -11.64
N CYS A 44 11.40 -4.55 -10.69
CA CYS A 44 12.30 -4.14 -9.64
C CYS A 44 13.76 -4.38 -10.05
N ARG A 45 14.61 -3.36 -9.95
CA ARG A 45 16.03 -3.48 -10.29
C ARG A 45 16.78 -4.27 -9.22
N ARG A 46 17.35 -5.41 -9.61
CA ARG A 46 18.27 -6.23 -8.81
C ARG A 46 19.69 -6.16 -9.37
N TRP A 47 20.65 -6.73 -8.65
CA TRP A 47 22.06 -6.76 -9.07
C TRP A 47 22.29 -7.59 -10.35
N PHE A 48 21.42 -8.55 -10.65
CA PHE A 48 21.47 -9.42 -11.83
C PHE A 48 20.60 -8.96 -13.00
N GLY A 49 19.81 -7.90 -12.84
CA GLY A 49 18.86 -7.45 -13.86
C GLY A 49 17.54 -6.98 -13.27
N ASN A 50 16.52 -6.91 -14.11
CA ASN A 50 15.17 -6.56 -13.67
C ASN A 50 14.44 -7.84 -13.26
N GLU A 51 13.89 -7.83 -12.05
CA GLU A 51 13.03 -8.89 -11.52
C GLU A 51 11.58 -8.44 -11.59
N ILE A 52 10.71 -9.30 -12.11
CA ILE A 52 9.26 -9.09 -12.13
C ILE A 52 8.65 -10.15 -11.21
N LEU A 53 7.77 -9.72 -10.31
CA LEU A 53 7.04 -10.62 -9.43
C LEU A 53 5.91 -11.28 -10.24
N SER A 54 5.87 -12.61 -10.30
CA SER A 54 4.74 -13.34 -10.91
C SER A 54 3.53 -13.35 -9.96
N HIS A 55 2.35 -13.18 -10.55
CA HIS A 55 1.05 -13.31 -9.89
C HIS A 55 0.24 -14.49 -10.45
N ASP A 56 0.92 -15.46 -11.06
CA ASP A 56 0.28 -16.70 -11.50
C ASP A 56 -0.34 -17.43 -10.30
N ALA A 57 -1.43 -18.16 -10.54
CA ALA A 57 -2.22 -18.78 -9.47
C ALA A 57 -1.44 -19.82 -8.64
N ASP A 58 -0.39 -20.41 -9.21
CA ASP A 58 0.52 -21.35 -8.56
C ASP A 58 1.75 -20.68 -7.91
N ALA A 59 2.01 -19.40 -8.22
CA ALA A 59 3.12 -18.63 -7.69
C ALA A 59 2.83 -18.00 -6.31
N VAL A 60 1.58 -18.07 -5.82
CA VAL A 60 1.11 -17.34 -4.64
C VAL A 60 0.18 -18.16 -3.75
N ASP A 61 0.42 -18.12 -2.44
CA ASP A 61 -0.46 -18.68 -1.43
C ASP A 61 -1.16 -17.57 -0.62
N LEU A 62 -2.44 -17.35 -0.91
CA LEU A 62 -3.28 -16.35 -0.25
C LEU A 62 -4.05 -16.90 0.97
N SER A 63 -3.90 -18.19 1.30
CA SER A 63 -4.68 -18.85 2.35
C SER A 63 -4.57 -18.13 3.70
N ARG A 64 -3.35 -17.74 4.09
CA ARG A 64 -3.08 -17.04 5.35
C ARG A 64 -3.78 -15.68 5.42
N LEU A 65 -3.79 -14.93 4.30
CA LEU A 65 -4.43 -13.62 4.26
C LEU A 65 -5.95 -13.75 4.35
N GLN A 66 -6.51 -14.79 3.74
CA GLN A 66 -7.94 -15.10 3.81
C GLN A 66 -8.38 -15.57 5.20
N GLU A 67 -7.55 -16.36 5.89
CA GLU A 67 -7.90 -16.94 7.20
C GLU A 67 -7.74 -15.95 8.36
N ILE A 68 -6.62 -15.22 8.42
CA ILE A 68 -6.24 -14.41 9.58
C ILE A 68 -5.75 -12.99 9.23
N GLY A 69 -5.98 -12.53 8.00
CA GLY A 69 -5.52 -11.21 7.56
C GLY A 69 -6.08 -10.06 8.39
N VAL A 70 -5.19 -9.23 8.95
CA VAL A 70 -5.53 -8.04 9.75
C VAL A 70 -4.71 -6.83 9.32
N VAL A 71 -5.29 -5.65 9.52
CA VAL A 71 -4.60 -4.36 9.31
C VAL A 71 -4.14 -3.84 10.66
N LEU A 72 -2.85 -3.53 10.77
CA LEU A 72 -2.21 -3.03 11.99
C LEU A 72 -2.00 -1.53 11.91
N PHE A 73 -2.23 -0.83 13.01
CA PHE A 73 -1.84 0.56 13.11
C PHE A 73 -0.33 0.67 13.32
N ASN A 74 0.38 1.31 12.39
CA ASN A 74 1.81 1.62 12.54
C ASN A 74 2.70 0.39 12.87
N HIS A 75 2.39 -0.77 12.29
CA HIS A 75 3.08 -2.05 12.56
C HIS A 75 3.01 -2.53 14.03
N ASP A 76 2.11 -1.98 14.83
CA ASP A 76 1.87 -2.43 16.20
C ASP A 76 0.95 -3.67 16.19
N ARG A 77 1.51 -4.81 16.57
CA ARG A 77 0.80 -6.11 16.59
C ARG A 77 -0.31 -6.16 17.64
N ASP A 78 -0.27 -5.29 18.63
CA ASP A 78 -1.29 -5.21 19.69
C ASP A 78 -2.43 -4.23 19.31
N ARG A 79 -2.31 -3.53 18.17
CA ARG A 79 -3.30 -2.54 17.70
C ARG A 79 -3.85 -2.87 16.32
N VAL A 80 -4.83 -3.78 16.30
CA VAL A 80 -5.61 -4.14 15.11
C VAL A 80 -6.66 -3.07 14.80
N ILE A 81 -6.70 -2.59 13.55
CA ILE A 81 -7.64 -1.55 13.09
C ILE A 81 -8.58 -2.00 11.97
N GLY A 82 -8.41 -3.22 11.45
CA GLY A 82 -9.25 -3.76 10.39
C GLY A 82 -9.04 -5.25 10.18
N ARG A 83 -10.03 -5.89 9.55
CA ARG A 83 -10.01 -7.29 9.12
C ARG A 83 -10.13 -7.35 7.61
N VAL A 84 -9.43 -8.30 6.98
CA VAL A 84 -9.58 -8.59 5.56
C VAL A 84 -10.94 -9.24 5.31
N LEU A 85 -11.68 -8.76 4.31
CA LEU A 85 -13.02 -9.28 3.96
C LEU A 85 -12.99 -10.23 2.78
N SER A 86 -12.15 -9.94 1.79
CA SER A 86 -11.95 -10.76 0.61
C SER A 86 -10.53 -10.56 0.08
N VAL A 87 -10.02 -11.56 -0.62
CA VAL A 87 -8.71 -11.53 -1.26
C VAL A 87 -8.87 -12.12 -2.67
N ARG A 88 -8.23 -11.51 -3.66
CA ARG A 88 -8.22 -11.96 -5.04
C ARG A 88 -6.84 -11.73 -5.65
N LEU A 89 -6.55 -12.51 -6.69
CA LEU A 89 -5.49 -12.22 -7.65
C LEU A 89 -6.03 -11.24 -8.69
#